data_AF-X6GMJ4-F1
#
_entry.id   AF-X6GMJ4-F1
#
_cell.length_a   1.000
_cell.length_b   1.000
_cell.length_c   1.000
_cell.angle_alpha   90.00
_cell.angle_beta   90.00
_cell.angle_gamma   90.00
#
_symmetry.space_group_name_H-M   'P 1'
#
loop_
_entity.id
_entity.type
_entity.pdbx_description
1 polymer ?
#
loop_
_entity_poly.entity_id
_entity_poly.type
_entity_poly.pdbx_seq_one_letter_code
_entity_poly.pdbx_strand_id
1 'polypeptide(L)' 'MAALEIARDQNAKSFELRAALSLAKLWRDLGRHAEAREVLAPFYGWFTEGLDTPDLVAAVKDL' A
#
# COMPACT_ATOMS: atom_id res chain seq x y z
N MET A 1 -25.35 -6.19 -8.98
CA MET A 1 -24.43 -6.94 -8.10
C MET A 1 -23.14 -6.17 -7.80
N ALA A 2 -23.16 -4.83 -7.84
CA ALA A 2 -21.95 -4.00 -7.70
C ALA A 2 -21.27 -4.12 -6.32
N ALA A 3 -22.03 -4.35 -5.24
CA ALA A 3 -21.46 -4.45 -3.89
C ALA A 3 -20.44 -5.58 -3.73
N LEU A 4 -20.63 -6.71 -4.43
CA LEU A 4 -19.70 -7.85 -4.34
C LEU A 4 -18.43 -7.64 -5.17
N GLU A 5 -18.54 -6.94 -6.29
CA GLU A 5 -17.41 -6.55 -7.14
C GLU A 5 -16.54 -5.50 -6.44
N ILE A 6 -17.17 -4.49 -5.83
CA ILE A 6 -16.50 -3.49 -5.02
C ILE A 6 -15.81 -4.14 -3.81
N ALA A 7 -16.46 -5.08 -3.12
CA ALA A 7 -15.86 -5.79 -2.00
C ALA A 7 -14.64 -6.63 -2.42
N ARG A 8 -14.69 -7.27 -3.60
CA ARG A 8 -13.57 -8.04 -4.17
C ARG A 8 -12.41 -7.13 -4.57
N ASP A 9 -12.70 -6.01 -5.21
CA ASP A 9 -11.70 -5.02 -5.59
C ASP A 9 -11.00 -4.45 -4.35
N GLN A 10 -11.76 -4.02 -3.34
CA GLN A 10 -11.19 -3.54 -2.06
C GLN A 10 -10.28 -4.58 -1.39
N ASN A 11 -10.65 -5.86 -1.44
CA ASN A 11 -9.85 -6.93 -0.88
C ASN A 11 -8.54 -7.14 -1.65
N ALA A 12 -8.59 -7.10 -2.99
CA ALA A 12 -7.41 -7.14 -3.85
C ALA A 12 -6.45 -5.97 -3.57
N LYS A 13 -6.96 -4.73 -3.49
CA LYS A 13 -6.16 -3.54 -3.19
C LYS A 13 -5.50 -3.60 -1.81
N SER A 14 -6.23 -4.11 -0.82
CA SER A 14 -5.69 -4.29 0.54
C SER A 14 -4.54 -5.30 0.59
N PHE A 15 -4.64 -6.39 -0.17
CA PHE A 15 -3.55 -7.36 -0.28
C PHE A 15 -2.34 -6.81 -1.03
N GLU A 16 -2.58 -6.07 -2.11
CA GLU A 16 -1.53 -5.44 -2.90
C GLU A 16 -0.73 -4.44 -2.06
N LEU A 17 -1.42 -3.60 -1.27
CA LEU A 17 -0.78 -2.66 -0.35
C LEU A 17 0.04 -3.39 0.72
N ARG A 18 -0.49 -4.45 1.32
CA ARG A 18 0.25 -5.21 2.35
C ARG A 18 1.50 -5.85 1.79
N ALA A 19 1.45 -6.35 0.55
CA ALA A 19 2.61 -6.88 -0.15
C ALA A 19 3.65 -5.78 -0.43
N ALA A 20 3.22 -4.63 -0.95
CA ALA A 20 4.08 -3.48 -1.21
C ALA A 20 4.76 -2.95 0.06
N LEU A 21 4.03 -2.86 1.18
CA LEU A 21 4.58 -2.47 2.49
C LEU A 21 5.63 -3.47 2.99
N SER A 22 5.38 -4.77 2.80
CA SER A 22 6.32 -5.82 3.19
C SER A 22 7.61 -5.74 2.36
N LEU A 23 7.47 -5.47 1.06
CA LEU A 23 8.60 -5.31 0.14
C LEU A 23 9.39 -4.01 0.43
N ALA A 24 8.70 -2.92 0.72
CA ALA A 24 9.32 -1.65 1.12
C ALA A 24 10.12 -1.78 2.42
N LYS A 25 9.58 -2.50 3.41
CA LYS A 25 10.31 -2.83 4.65
C LYS A 25 11.57 -3.64 4.37
N LEU A 26 11.47 -4.69 3.55
CA LEU A 26 12.62 -5.49 3.16
C LEU A 26 13.70 -4.64 2.46
N TRP A 27 13.31 -3.77 1.53
CA TRP A 27 14.26 -2.90 0.83
C TRP A 27 14.87 -1.84 1.74
N ARG A 28 14.10 -1.27 2.68
CA ARG A 28 14.64 -0.38 3.71
C ARG A 28 15.71 -1.08 4.55
N ASP A 29 15.46 -2.31 4.98
CA ASP A 29 16.40 -3.08 5.81
C ASP A 29 17.67 -3.46 5.03
N LEU A 30 17.60 -3.46 3.69
CA LEU A 30 18.74 -3.62 2.77
C LEU A 30 19.42 -2.28 2.39
N GLY A 31 18.99 -1.14 2.96
CA GLY A 31 19.51 0.19 2.63
C GLY A 31 19.04 0.75 1.27
N ARG A 32 18.07 0.10 0.63
CA ARG A 32 17.52 0.41 -0.70
C ARG A 32 16.29 1.32 -0.61
N HIS A 33 16.52 2.53 -0.10
CA HIS A 33 15.44 3.48 0.20
C HIS A 33 14.73 4.02 -1.04
N ALA A 34 15.43 4.15 -2.17
CA ALA A 34 14.84 4.62 -3.41
C ALA A 34 13.82 3.61 -3.93
N GLU A 35 14.17 2.33 -3.93
CA GLU A 35 13.30 1.25 -4.36
C GLU A 35 12.12 1.08 -3.40
N ALA A 36 12.35 1.19 -2.08
CA ALA A 36 11.28 1.21 -1.09
C ALA A 36 10.24 2.31 -1.37
N ARG A 37 10.69 3.46 -1.87
CA ARG A 37 9.80 4.57 -2.26
C ARG A 37 9.10 4.31 -3.60
N GLU A 38 9.79 3.72 -4.57
CA GLU A 38 9.22 3.38 -5.87
C GLU A 38 8.09 2.35 -5.78
N VAL A 39 8.22 1.30 -4.95
CA VAL A 39 7.12 0.33 -4.79
C VAL A 39 5.90 0.93 -4.11
N LEU A 40 6.08 1.94 -3.26
CA LEU A 40 4.97 2.63 -2.61
C LEU A 40 4.37 3.75 -3.47
N ALA A 41 5.09 4.26 -4.48
CA ALA A 41 4.68 5.37 -5.33
C ALA A 41 3.27 5.21 -5.96
N PRO A 42 2.90 4.04 -6.53
CA PRO A 42 1.58 3.84 -7.11
C PRO A 42 0.43 3.93 -6.09
N PHE A 43 0.68 3.54 -4.83
CA PHE A 43 -0.34 3.50 -3.79
C PHE A 43 -0.67 4.89 -3.23
N TYR A 44 0.28 5.84 -3.27
CA TYR A 44 0.00 7.23 -2.89
C TYR A 44 -1.06 7.89 -3.79
N GLY A 45 -1.13 7.53 -5.08
CA GLY A 45 -2.12 8.05 -6.02
C GLY A 45 -3.51 7.40 -5.90
N TRP A 46 -3.58 6.16 -5.40
CA TRP A 46 -4.86 5.51 -5.10
C TRP A 46 -5.48 5.99 -3.79
N PHE A 47 -4.66 6.43 -2.84
CA PHE A 47 -5.14 6.91 -1.54
C PHE A 47 -5.86 8.27 -1.62
N THR A 48 -5.58 9.09 -2.65
CA THR A 48 -6.28 10.36 -2.88
C THR A 48 -7.75 10.20 -3.26
N GLU A 49 -8.19 8.99 -3.66
CA GLU A 49 -9.59 8.72 -4.02
C GLU A 49 -10.35 7.81 -3.04
N GLY A 50 -9.68 7.16 -2.08
CA GLY A 50 -10.34 6.16 -1.22
C GLY A 50 -9.62 5.92 0.10
N LEU A 51 -9.81 6.82 1.06
CA LEU A 51 -9.41 6.64 2.46
C LEU A 51 -10.29 5.59 3.13
N ASP A 52 -9.82 4.33 3.19
CA ASP A 52 -10.36 3.36 4.16
C ASP A 52 -9.32 2.32 4.65
N THR A 53 -8.01 2.61 4.52
CA THR A 53 -6.97 1.64 4.92
C THR A 53 -6.03 2.19 6.01
N PRO A 54 -6.36 2.00 7.31
CA PRO A 54 -5.55 2.49 8.43
C PRO A 54 -4.10 1.97 8.46
N ASP A 55 -3.79 0.89 7.75
CA ASP A 55 -2.46 0.28 7.67
C ASP A 55 -1.39 1.20 7.03
N LEU A 56 -1.77 2.13 6.13
CA LEU A 56 -0.81 3.02 5.47
C LEU A 56 -0.33 4.17 6.38
N VAL A 57 -1.21 4.68 7.25
CA VAL A 57 -0.86 5.78 8.19
C VAL A 57 0.22 5.34 9.18
N ALA A 58 0.18 4.07 9.59
CA ALA A 58 1.24 3.50 10.43
C ALA A 58 2.58 3.44 9.68
N ALA A 59 2.57 3.04 8.41
CA ALA A 59 3.80 2.89 7.63
C ALA A 59 4.48 4.22 7.30
N VAL A 60 3.73 5.28 7.00
CA VAL A 60 4.28 6.61 6.69
C VAL A 60 4.87 7.28 7.94
N LYS A 61 4.42 6.91 9.14
CA LYS A 61 5.01 7.40 10.41
C LYS A 61 6.36 6.77 10.75
N ASP A 62 6.67 5.61 10.19
CA ASP A 62 7.87 4.80 10.47
C ASP A 62 8.89 4.81 9.31
N LEU A 63 8.70 5.69 8.32
CA LEU A 63 9.66 6.01 7.26
C LEU A 63 10.38 7.32 7.58
#